data_AF-A0A9D8Z425-F1
#
_entry.id   AF-A0A9D8Z425-F1
#
_cell.length_a   1.000
_cell.length_b   1.000
_cell.length_c   1.000
_cell.angle_alpha   90.00
_cell.angle_beta   90.00
_cell.angle_gamma   90.00
#
_symmetry.space_group_name_H-M   'P 1'
#
loop_
_entity.id
_entity.type
_entity.pdbx_description
1 polymer ?
#
loop_
_entity_poly.entity_id
_entity_poly.type
_entity_poly.pdbx_seq_one_letter_code
_entity_poly.pdbx_strand_id
1 'polypeptide(L)'
;MKLILAAMLLATPVSFGSAVKAHADSCWDHNGSLMRLTDQGQQRWFYYENPRQALANAGVTRGTLLFDGRNAGDYYAGTARVFSRFCPGNPLEYYVEGPVTRNPLRITMRGTRDANQQCRNTGNLVTDTLVFTYVRDC
;
A
#
# COMPACT_ATOMS: atom_id res chain seq x y z
N MET A 1 -10.61 72.72 15.70
CA MET A 1 -9.83 71.63 16.32
C MET A 1 -10.76 70.48 16.66
N LYS A 2 -10.79 69.41 15.84
CA LYS A 2 -11.28 68.07 16.17
C LYS A 2 -10.72 67.12 15.10
N LEU A 3 -9.59 66.50 15.44
CA LEU A 3 -9.03 65.34 14.75
C LEU A 3 -9.77 64.11 15.27
N ILE A 4 -10.29 63.25 14.40
CA ILE A 4 -10.58 61.85 14.75
C ILE A 4 -10.08 60.96 13.60
N LEU A 5 -9.20 60.05 13.99
CA LEU A 5 -8.41 59.12 13.19
C LEU A 5 -9.31 58.18 12.35
N ALA A 6 -8.97 58.04 11.06
CA ALA A 6 -9.42 56.89 10.28
C ALA A 6 -8.50 55.69 10.60
N ALA A 7 -9.03 54.70 11.32
CA ALA A 7 -8.36 53.43 11.54
C ALA A 7 -8.34 52.64 10.22
N MET A 8 -7.17 52.54 9.60
CA MET A 8 -6.97 51.74 8.39
C MET A 8 -6.84 50.27 8.81
N LEU A 9 -7.94 49.52 8.75
CA LEU A 9 -7.91 48.05 8.91
C LEU A 9 -7.17 47.44 7.71
N LEU A 10 -5.92 47.01 7.94
CA LEU A 10 -5.18 46.15 7.02
C LEU A 10 -5.80 44.75 7.06
N ALA A 11 -6.70 44.46 6.12
CA ALA A 11 -7.20 43.11 5.90
C ALA A 11 -6.08 42.25 5.31
N THR A 12 -5.42 41.44 6.15
CA THR A 12 -4.48 40.42 5.68
C THR A 12 -5.25 39.29 5.00
N PRO A 13 -5.02 38.98 3.71
CA PRO A 13 -5.64 37.83 3.08
C PRO A 13 -5.10 36.56 3.73
N VAL A 14 -5.95 35.84 4.46
CA VAL A 14 -5.65 34.48 4.93
C VAL A 14 -5.77 33.57 3.72
N SER A 15 -4.65 33.30 3.05
CA SER A 15 -4.58 32.31 1.99
C SER A 15 -4.70 30.91 2.62
N PHE A 16 -5.91 30.36 2.62
CA PHE A 16 -6.12 28.93 2.88
C PHE A 16 -5.59 28.15 1.67
N GLY A 17 -4.28 27.88 1.66
CA GLY A 17 -3.69 26.97 0.69
C GLY A 17 -4.16 25.55 0.99
N SER A 18 -4.99 24.98 0.12
CA SER A 18 -5.28 23.55 0.13
C SER A 18 -3.96 22.79 -0.09
N ALA A 19 -3.45 22.14 0.94
CA ALA A 19 -2.29 21.26 0.81
C ALA A 19 -2.66 20.10 -0.12
N VAL A 20 -2.15 20.13 -1.36
CA VAL A 20 -2.24 18.97 -2.26
C VAL A 20 -1.42 17.85 -1.61
N LYS A 21 -2.08 16.75 -1.24
CA LYS A 21 -1.39 15.54 -0.81
C LYS A 21 -0.53 15.06 -1.98
N ALA A 22 0.79 15.02 -1.77
CA ALA A 22 1.69 14.37 -2.71
C ALA A 22 1.33 12.88 -2.78
N HIS A 23 1.08 12.38 -3.99
CA HIS A 23 1.09 10.96 -4.30
C HIS A 23 2.54 10.59 -4.62
N ALA A 24 3.12 9.68 -3.85
CA ALA A 24 4.47 9.20 -4.07
C ALA A 24 4.41 7.73 -4.48
N ASP A 25 4.50 7.49 -5.79
CA ASP A 25 4.70 6.14 -6.29
C ASP A 25 6.14 5.70 -6.01
N SER A 26 6.31 4.45 -5.57
CA SER A 26 7.63 3.83 -5.38
C SER A 26 7.63 2.37 -5.81
N CYS A 27 8.80 1.87 -6.18
CA CYS A 27 8.97 0.54 -6.78
C CYS A 27 9.60 -0.42 -5.77
N TRP A 28 9.11 -1.65 -5.74
CA TRP A 28 9.52 -2.64 -4.74
C TRP A 28 9.64 -4.03 -5.36
N ASP A 29 10.65 -4.80 -4.97
CA ASP A 29 10.67 -6.25 -5.20
C ASP A 29 9.83 -6.96 -4.14
N HIS A 30 8.99 -7.89 -4.60
CA HIS A 30 8.29 -8.85 -3.78
C HIS A 30 8.36 -10.24 -4.43
N ASN A 31 9.20 -11.13 -3.87
CA ASN A 31 9.33 -12.51 -4.33
C ASN A 31 9.64 -12.65 -5.84
N GLY A 32 10.43 -11.71 -6.39
CA GLY A 32 10.78 -11.65 -7.81
C GLY A 32 9.72 -11.01 -8.71
N SER A 33 8.68 -10.40 -8.14
CA SER A 33 7.75 -9.53 -8.87
C SER A 33 8.07 -8.07 -8.57
N LEU A 34 8.01 -7.22 -9.58
CA LEU A 34 8.06 -5.78 -9.39
C LEU A 34 6.68 -5.29 -8.96
N MET A 35 6.66 -4.46 -7.92
CA MET A 35 5.46 -3.89 -7.32
C MET A 35 5.53 -2.37 -7.37
N ARG A 36 4.38 -1.72 -7.58
CA ARG A 36 4.20 -0.29 -7.36
C ARG A 36 3.46 -0.08 -6.05
N LEU A 37 4.06 0.67 -5.14
CA LEU A 37 3.37 1.24 -3.98
C LEU A 37 2.82 2.60 -4.37
N THR A 38 1.51 2.78 -4.27
CA THR A 38 0.84 4.08 -4.38
C THR A 38 0.30 4.47 -3.02
N ASP A 39 0.29 5.77 -2.71
CA ASP A 39 -0.21 6.29 -1.44
C ASP A 39 -1.25 7.40 -1.59
N GLN A 40 -2.04 7.61 -0.54
CA GLN A 40 -2.89 8.79 -0.38
C GLN A 40 -3.01 9.14 1.10
N GLY A 41 -2.08 9.98 1.60
CA GLY A 41 -1.98 10.26 3.03
C GLY A 41 -1.49 9.06 3.80
N GLN A 42 -2.35 8.47 4.65
CA GLN A 42 -2.02 7.23 5.37
C GLN A 42 -2.30 5.98 4.55
N GLN A 43 -3.12 6.04 3.50
CA GLN A 43 -3.44 4.86 2.70
C GLN A 43 -2.26 4.40 1.87
N ARG A 44 -2.15 3.09 1.67
CA ARG A 44 -1.06 2.39 1.00
C ARG A 44 -1.62 1.23 0.18
N TRP A 45 -1.31 1.20 -1.10
CA TRP A 45 -1.70 0.13 -2.01
C TRP A 45 -0.49 -0.43 -2.74
N PHE A 46 -0.32 -1.75 -2.69
CA PHE A 46 0.65 -2.43 -3.57
C PHE A 46 -0.07 -3.05 -4.76
N TYR A 47 0.32 -2.62 -5.94
CA TYR A 47 -0.11 -3.19 -7.22
C TYR A 47 1.04 -3.95 -7.86
N TYR A 48 0.73 -5.04 -8.56
CA TYR A 48 1.70 -5.70 -9.43
C TYR A 48 2.05 -4.77 -10.59
N GLU A 49 3.33 -4.48 -10.76
CA GLU A 49 3.84 -3.74 -11.91
C GLU A 49 4.37 -4.69 -12.99
N ASN A 50 5.18 -5.67 -12.58
CA ASN A 50 5.60 -6.79 -13.41
C ASN A 50 5.49 -8.09 -12.59
N PRO A 51 4.39 -8.84 -12.71
CA PRO A 51 4.21 -10.08 -11.97
C PRO A 51 5.17 -11.17 -12.48
N ARG A 52 5.79 -11.93 -11.58
CA ARG A 52 6.57 -13.11 -11.96
C ARG A 52 5.70 -14.13 -12.72
N GLN A 53 6.32 -14.94 -13.60
CA GLN A 53 5.61 -15.83 -14.53
C GLN A 53 4.56 -16.73 -13.87
N ALA A 54 4.84 -17.29 -12.68
CA ALA A 54 3.89 -18.17 -11.99
C ALA A 54 2.58 -17.45 -11.60
N LEU A 55 2.64 -16.15 -11.28
CA LEU A 55 1.47 -15.34 -10.97
C LEU A 55 0.75 -14.88 -12.25
N ALA A 56 1.50 -14.54 -13.30
CA ALA A 56 0.94 -14.26 -14.61
C ALA A 56 0.11 -15.45 -15.13
N ASN A 57 0.63 -16.67 -15.00
CA ASN A 57 -0.08 -17.90 -15.33
C ASN A 57 -1.32 -18.17 -14.45
N ALA A 58 -1.42 -17.51 -13.29
CA ALA A 58 -2.59 -17.54 -12.42
C ALA A 58 -3.59 -16.42 -12.69
N GLY A 59 -3.37 -15.61 -13.74
CA GLY A 59 -4.24 -14.50 -14.13
C GLY A 59 -3.90 -13.16 -13.48
N VAL A 60 -2.78 -13.05 -12.75
CA VAL A 60 -2.31 -11.77 -12.20
C VAL A 60 -1.68 -10.94 -13.31
N THR A 61 -2.16 -9.71 -13.49
CA THR A 61 -1.67 -8.76 -14.50
C THR A 61 -1.17 -7.47 -13.85
N ARG A 62 -0.51 -6.61 -14.64
CA ARG A 62 -0.16 -5.25 -14.22
C ARG A 62 -1.40 -4.53 -13.70
N GLY A 63 -1.30 -3.88 -12.54
CA GLY A 63 -2.41 -3.20 -11.86
C GLY A 63 -3.24 -4.09 -10.96
N THR A 64 -2.96 -5.41 -10.88
CA THR A 64 -3.63 -6.28 -9.89
C THR A 64 -3.22 -5.86 -8.48
N LEU A 65 -4.19 -5.63 -7.60
CA LEU A 65 -3.98 -5.19 -6.22
C LEU A 65 -3.55 -6.37 -5.33
N LEU A 66 -2.36 -6.32 -4.75
CA LEU A 66 -1.89 -7.30 -3.76
C LEU A 66 -2.31 -6.93 -2.34
N PHE A 67 -2.13 -5.66 -1.97
CA PHE A 67 -2.33 -5.18 -0.61
C PHE A 67 -3.04 -3.83 -0.60
N ASP A 68 -4.02 -3.69 0.28
CA ASP A 68 -4.74 -2.46 0.59
C ASP A 68 -4.69 -2.23 2.11
N GLY A 69 -4.09 -1.12 2.54
CA GLY A 69 -3.95 -0.84 3.95
C GLY A 69 -3.47 0.56 4.23
N ARG A 70 -2.96 0.74 5.44
CA ARG A 70 -2.53 2.05 5.96
C ARG A 70 -1.16 2.01 6.60
N ASN A 71 -0.48 3.14 6.57
CA ASN A 71 0.74 3.42 7.31
C ASN A 71 0.42 4.24 8.57
N ALA A 72 0.83 3.74 9.74
CA ALA A 72 0.80 4.44 11.01
C ALA A 72 2.22 4.50 11.60
N GLY A 73 2.99 5.53 11.23
CA GLY A 73 4.27 5.84 11.87
C GLY A 73 5.34 4.75 11.71
N ASP A 74 5.52 4.22 10.49
CA ASP A 74 6.43 3.11 10.15
C ASP A 74 5.88 1.70 10.49
N TYR A 75 4.55 1.57 10.58
CA TYR A 75 3.87 0.28 10.69
C TYR A 75 2.74 0.19 9.66
N TYR A 76 2.76 -0.83 8.83
CA TYR A 76 1.73 -1.07 7.82
C TYR A 76 0.75 -2.12 8.34
N ALA A 77 -0.54 -1.92 8.06
CA ALA A 77 -1.60 -2.85 8.43
C ALA A 77 -2.72 -2.79 7.38
N GLY A 78 -3.26 -3.95 7.00
CA GLY A 78 -4.33 -4.01 6.00
C GLY A 78 -4.62 -5.42 5.49
N THR A 79 -5.25 -5.48 4.32
CA THR A 79 -5.67 -6.72 3.66
C THR A 79 -4.69 -7.07 2.55
N ALA A 80 -4.13 -8.28 2.60
CA ALA A 80 -3.35 -8.89 1.54
C ALA A 80 -4.15 -9.97 0.79
N ARG A 81 -3.67 -10.33 -0.40
CA ARG A 81 -4.29 -11.32 -1.29
C ARG A 81 -3.33 -12.44 -1.65
N VAL A 82 -3.83 -13.68 -1.63
CA VAL A 82 -3.16 -14.84 -2.23
C VAL A 82 -3.86 -15.21 -3.52
N PHE A 83 -3.08 -15.26 -4.61
CA PHE A 83 -3.55 -15.62 -5.94
C PHE A 83 -3.25 -17.09 -6.23
N SER A 84 -4.17 -17.77 -6.90
CA SER A 84 -4.02 -19.16 -7.28
C SER A 84 -4.60 -19.39 -8.66
N ARG A 85 -3.89 -20.13 -9.51
CA ARG A 85 -4.41 -20.58 -10.82
C ARG A 85 -5.66 -21.46 -10.70
N PHE A 86 -5.87 -22.05 -9.52
CA PHE A 86 -7.06 -22.85 -9.24
C PHE A 86 -8.26 -21.99 -8.83
N CYS A 87 -8.04 -20.70 -8.52
CA CYS A 87 -9.05 -19.73 -8.09
C CYS A 87 -8.95 -18.43 -8.90
N PRO A 88 -9.11 -18.48 -10.23
CA PRO A 88 -9.04 -17.30 -11.06
C PRO A 88 -10.11 -16.28 -10.63
N GLY A 89 -9.71 -15.02 -10.49
CA GLY A 89 -10.59 -13.90 -10.11
C GLY A 89 -11.07 -13.92 -8.66
N ASN A 90 -10.73 -14.93 -7.86
CA ASN A 90 -11.19 -15.08 -6.48
C ASN A 90 -9.99 -15.25 -5.55
N PRO A 91 -9.17 -14.20 -5.35
CA PRO A 91 -8.04 -14.27 -4.43
C PRO A 91 -8.51 -14.47 -3.00
N LEU A 92 -7.73 -15.22 -2.21
CA LEU A 92 -7.97 -15.32 -0.78
C LEU A 92 -7.45 -14.05 -0.09
N GLU A 93 -8.35 -13.33 0.57
CA GLU A 93 -8.02 -12.14 1.34
C GLU A 93 -7.74 -12.47 2.80
N TYR A 94 -6.77 -11.79 3.41
CA TYR A 94 -6.43 -11.96 4.82
C TYR A 94 -5.69 -10.75 5.38
N TYR A 95 -5.76 -10.57 6.70
CA TYR A 95 -5.11 -9.47 7.38
C TYR A 95 -3.60 -9.70 7.48
N VAL A 96 -2.82 -8.66 7.20
CA VAL A 96 -1.37 -8.62 7.42
C VAL A 96 -0.97 -7.30 8.07
N GLU A 97 0.09 -7.33 8.86
CA GLU A 97 0.69 -6.13 9.42
C GLU A 97 2.17 -6.30 9.72
N GLY A 98 2.90 -5.19 9.84
CA GLY A 98 4.29 -5.22 10.27
C GLY A 98 5.07 -3.94 9.98
N PRO A 99 6.34 -3.89 10.42
CA PRO A 99 7.13 -2.68 10.42
C PRO A 99 7.69 -2.30 9.04
N VAL A 100 7.95 -0.99 8.89
CA VAL A 100 8.85 -0.42 7.90
C VAL A 100 10.22 -0.23 8.56
N THR A 101 11.22 -0.88 8.01
CA THR A 101 12.62 -0.74 8.43
C THR A 101 13.37 0.16 7.45
N ARG A 102 14.29 0.97 7.97
CA ARG A 102 15.12 1.91 7.21
C ARG A 102 16.56 1.38 7.19
N ASN A 103 17.27 1.59 6.09
CA ASN A 103 18.68 1.20 5.89
C ASN A 103 18.96 -0.32 6.05
N PRO A 104 18.52 -1.18 5.12
CA PRO A 104 17.85 -0.85 3.86
C PRO A 104 16.35 -0.58 4.06
N LEU A 105 15.76 0.18 3.14
CA LEU A 105 14.32 0.42 3.15
C LEU A 105 13.56 -0.87 2.79
N ARG A 106 12.84 -1.42 3.77
CA ARG A 106 12.13 -2.70 3.65
C ARG A 106 10.85 -2.69 4.48
N ILE A 107 9.79 -3.27 3.93
CA ILE A 107 8.53 -3.50 4.64
C ILE A 107 8.39 -5.01 4.83
N THR A 108 8.14 -5.45 6.06
CA THR A 108 7.93 -6.87 6.37
C THR A 108 6.61 -7.02 7.11
N MET A 109 5.60 -7.59 6.45
CA MET A 109 4.29 -7.82 7.05
C MET A 109 4.06 -9.32 7.26
N ARG A 110 3.32 -9.67 8.31
CA ARG A 110 2.94 -11.05 8.62
C ARG A 110 1.42 -11.13 8.79
N GLY A 111 0.87 -12.27 8.40
CA GLY A 111 -0.54 -12.58 8.60
C GLY A 111 -0.76 -14.08 8.59
N THR A 112 -1.81 -14.52 9.27
CA THR A 112 -2.22 -15.92 9.32
C THR A 112 -3.56 -16.07 8.62
N ARG A 113 -3.68 -17.13 7.82
CA ARG A 113 -4.90 -17.48 7.09
C ARG A 113 -5.06 -18.98 7.03
N ASP A 114 -6.24 -19.42 6.62
CA ASP A 114 -6.45 -20.82 6.25
C ASP A 114 -5.68 -21.14 4.95
N ALA A 115 -5.07 -22.32 4.89
CA ALA A 115 -4.52 -22.86 3.68
C ALA A 115 -5.67 -23.25 2.76
N ASN A 116 -5.66 -22.70 1.55
CA ASN A 116 -6.74 -22.94 0.60
C ASN A 116 -6.30 -23.93 -0.48
N GLN A 117 -7.18 -24.88 -0.78
CA GLN A 117 -7.03 -25.82 -1.88
C GLN A 117 -8.26 -25.73 -2.77
N GLN A 118 -8.06 -25.40 -4.05
CA GLN A 118 -9.16 -25.27 -5.03
C GLN A 118 -10.33 -24.41 -4.51
N CYS A 119 -10.00 -23.26 -3.92
CA CYS A 119 -10.92 -22.23 -3.45
C CYS A 119 -11.71 -22.64 -2.20
N ARG A 120 -11.26 -23.68 -1.51
CA ARG A 120 -11.84 -24.15 -0.26
C ARG A 120 -10.79 -24.09 0.85
N ASN A 121 -11.22 -23.58 2.00
CA ASN A 121 -10.44 -23.63 3.22
C ASN A 121 -10.26 -25.09 3.64
N THR A 122 -9.06 -25.43 4.07
CA THR A 122 -8.70 -26.79 4.51
C THR A 122 -8.82 -26.95 6.03
N GLY A 123 -8.98 -25.86 6.77
CA GLY A 123 -8.95 -25.86 8.25
C GLY A 123 -7.53 -25.77 8.82
N ASN A 124 -6.50 -25.81 7.98
CA ASN A 124 -5.10 -25.72 8.40
C ASN A 124 -4.64 -24.26 8.33
N LEU A 125 -4.09 -23.74 9.42
CA LEU A 125 -3.56 -22.38 9.44
C LEU A 125 -2.14 -22.33 8.87
N VAL A 126 -1.87 -21.30 8.08
CA VAL A 126 -0.54 -20.96 7.57
C VAL A 126 -0.24 -19.49 7.83
N THR A 127 1.01 -19.20 8.17
CA THR A 127 1.49 -17.83 8.36
C THR A 127 2.34 -17.43 7.17
N ASP A 128 1.91 -16.38 6.48
CA ASP A 128 2.66 -15.78 5.39
C ASP A 128 3.53 -14.63 5.93
N THR A 129 4.71 -14.45 5.33
CA THR A 129 5.56 -13.26 5.54
C THR A 129 5.76 -12.58 4.20
N LEU A 130 5.29 -11.34 4.09
CA LEU A 130 5.41 -10.53 2.89
C LEU A 130 6.57 -9.58 3.09
N VAL A 131 7.65 -9.80 2.35
CA VAL A 131 8.82 -8.92 2.34
C VAL A 131 8.78 -8.09 1.06
N PHE A 132 8.87 -6.77 1.22
CA PHE A 132 9.03 -5.81 0.14
C PHE A 132 10.37 -5.11 0.32
N THR A 133 11.25 -5.19 -0.68
CA THR A 133 12.52 -4.49 -0.68
C THR A 133 12.46 -3.36 -1.69
N TYR A 134 12.77 -2.13 -1.28
CA TYR A 134 12.75 -0.98 -2.16
C TYR A 134 13.72 -1.16 -3.35
N VAL A 135 13.28 -0.77 -4.54
CA VAL A 135 14.11 -0.69 -5.76
C VAL A 135 14.00 0.70 -6.37
N ARG A 136 15.05 1.15 -7.05
CA ARG A 136 15.13 2.52 -7.59
C ARG A 136 14.17 2.76 -8.75
N ASP A 137 13.98 1.75 -9.58
CA ASP A 137 13.27 1.87 -10.85
C ASP A 137 12.09 0.89 -10.91
N CYS A 138 11.02 1.38 -11.54
CA CYS A 138 10.04 0.55 -12.21
C CYS A 138 10.45 0.50 -13.70
#